data_AF-A0A7J7F638-F1
#
_entry.id   AF-A0A7J7F638-F1
#
_cell.length_a   1.000
_cell.length_b   1.000
_cell.length_c   1.000
_cell.angle_alpha   90.00
_cell.angle_beta   90.00
_cell.angle_gamma   90.00
#
_symmetry.space_group_name_H-M   'P 1'
#
loop_
_entity.id
_entity.type
_entity.pdbx_description
1 polymer ?
#
loop_
_entity_poly.entity_id
_entity_poly.type
_entity_poly.pdbx_seq_one_letter_code
_entity_poly.pdbx_strand_id
1 'polypeptide(L)' 'MSVNVNRSVSDQFYCYKMPHLIAKVEGKGNGIKTVIVNTQFDVKNDRYIVNGSHEICISIQRSKQ' A
#
# COMPACT_ATOMS: atom_id res chain seq x y z
N MET A 1 1.72 14.07 2.62
CA MET A 1 0.95 14.26 1.36
C MET A 1 -0.10 13.16 1.29
N SER A 2 -1.25 13.37 0.65
CA SER A 2 -2.32 12.36 0.53
C SER A 2 -2.84 12.39 -0.89
N VAL A 3 -3.13 11.23 -1.46
CA VAL A 3 -3.54 11.10 -2.88
C VAL A 3 -5.04 10.93 -3.01
N ASN A 4 -5.59 11.23 -4.18
CA ASN A 4 -7.00 10.96 -4.46
C ASN A 4 -7.25 9.45 -4.50
N VAL A 5 -8.39 9.02 -3.95
CA VAL A 5 -8.83 7.61 -4.07
C VAL A 5 -8.95 7.22 -5.55
N ASN A 6 -9.55 8.10 -6.36
CA ASN A 6 -9.60 7.95 -7.81
C ASN A 6 -8.37 8.60 -8.45
N ARG A 7 -7.44 7.79 -8.96
CA ARG A 7 -6.20 8.27 -9.60
C ARG A 7 -6.40 8.93 -10.97
N SER A 8 -7.53 8.71 -11.62
CA SER A 8 -7.85 9.35 -12.89
C SER A 8 -8.28 10.81 -12.71
N VAL A 9 -8.61 11.22 -11.48
CA VAL A 9 -9.04 12.58 -11.14
C VAL A 9 -7.87 13.31 -10.48
N SER A 10 -7.39 14.39 -11.10
CA SER A 10 -6.29 15.23 -10.60
C SER A 10 -6.74 16.43 -9.75
N ASP A 11 -8.04 16.51 -9.42
CA ASP A 11 -8.59 17.61 -8.62
C ASP A 11 -7.96 17.68 -7.22
N GLN A 12 -7.39 18.84 -6.90
CA GLN A 12 -6.77 19.11 -5.61
C GLN A 12 -7.81 19.12 -4.48
N PHE A 13 -9.05 19.53 -4.75
CA PHE A 13 -10.12 19.66 -3.75
C PHE A 13 -10.96 18.39 -3.57
N TYR A 14 -10.54 17.28 -4.16
CA TYR A 14 -11.25 16.01 -4.07
C TYR A 14 -11.45 15.57 -2.59
N CYS A 15 -12.71 15.43 -2.17
CA CYS A 15 -13.04 15.23 -0.75
C CYS A 15 -12.55 13.89 -0.18
N TYR A 16 -12.35 12.86 -1.02
CA TYR A 16 -11.91 11.54 -0.58
C TYR A 16 -10.43 11.30 -0.90
N LYS A 17 -9.57 11.52 0.10
CA LYS A 17 -8.13 11.25 0.00
C LYS A 17 -7.76 9.95 0.68
N MET A 18 -6.68 9.34 0.20
CA MET A 18 -6.03 8.17 0.80
C MET A 18 -4.65 8.55 1.31
N PRO A 19 -4.28 8.11 2.53
CA PRO A 19 -2.90 8.19 2.99
C PRO A 19 -2.01 7.28 2.13
N HIS A 20 -0.75 7.67 1.93
CA HIS A 20 0.19 6.79 1.26
C HIS A 20 0.46 5.55 2.12
N LEU A 21 0.54 4.40 1.46
CA LEU A 21 1.01 3.18 2.10
C LEU A 21 2.52 3.27 2.31
N ILE A 22 2.96 2.96 3.52
CA ILE A 22 4.37 2.86 3.88
C ILE A 22 4.68 1.37 3.97
N ALA A 23 5.69 0.93 3.23
CA ALA A 23 6.19 -0.43 3.30
C ALA A 23 7.71 -0.43 3.42
N LYS A 24 8.20 -1.44 4.13
CA LYS A 24 9.61 -1.64 4.44
C LYS A 24 10.03 -3.01 3.92
N VAL A 25 11.13 -3.05 3.20
CA VAL A 25 11.72 -4.31 2.75
C VAL A 25 12.60 -4.86 3.87
N GLU A 26 12.34 -6.10 4.26
CA GLU A 26 13.06 -6.86 5.28
C GLU A 26 13.69 -8.11 4.64
N GLY A 27 14.91 -8.44 5.05
CA GLY A 27 15.63 -9.61 4.53
C GLY A 27 16.35 -9.38 3.19
N LYS A 28 17.04 -10.42 2.70
CA LYS A 28 17.82 -10.43 1.45
C LYS A 28 17.78 -11.84 0.81
N GLY A 29 18.04 -11.92 -0.50
CA GLY A 29 18.02 -13.18 -1.25
C GLY A 29 16.64 -13.83 -1.24
N ASN A 30 16.59 -15.16 -1.08
CA ASN A 30 15.33 -15.93 -1.06
C ASN A 30 14.43 -15.62 0.16
N GLY A 31 14.92 -14.87 1.15
CA GLY A 31 14.19 -14.49 2.37
C GLY A 31 13.61 -13.08 2.35
N ILE A 32 13.61 -12.38 1.21
CA ILE A 32 13.15 -10.99 1.14
C ILE A 32 11.63 -10.87 1.24
N LYS A 33 11.16 -9.90 2.03
CA LYS A 33 9.75 -9.66 2.35
C LYS A 33 9.47 -8.17 2.40
N THR A 34 8.33 -7.75 1.87
CA THR A 34 7.85 -6.37 2.04
C THR A 34 6.80 -6.35 3.15
N VAL A 35 7.06 -5.56 4.19
CA VAL A 35 6.18 -5.37 5.34
C VAL A 35 5.43 -4.06 5.18
N ILE A 36 4.10 -4.10 5.18
CA ILE A 36 3.26 -2.90 5.15
C ILE A 36 3.06 -2.43 6.59
N VAL A 37 3.46 -1.19 6.87
CA VAL A 37 3.57 -0.64 8.23
C VAL A 37 2.29 0.06 8.67
N ASN A 38 1.52 0.64 7.74
CA ASN A 38 0.38 1.52 8.05
C ASN A 38 -1.00 0.88 7.81
N THR A 39 -1.08 -0.45 7.79
CA THR A 39 -2.33 -1.20 7.61
C THR A 39 -2.87 -1.70 8.96
N GLN A 40 -3.92 -1.05 9.46
CA GLN A 40 -4.57 -1.35 10.76
C GLN A 40 -5.65 -2.45 10.68
N PHE A 41 -5.57 -3.39 9.73
CA PHE A 41 -6.47 -4.54 9.79
C PHE A 41 -5.84 -5.60 10.68
N ASP A 42 -6.22 -5.62 11.95
CA ASP A 42 -5.65 -6.55 12.91
C ASP A 42 -6.30 -7.93 12.82
N VAL A 43 -5.49 -8.96 13.08
CA VAL A 43 -6.03 -10.16 13.73
C VAL A 43 -5.22 -10.52 14.99
N LYS A 44 -3.91 -10.22 15.09
CA LYS A 44 -3.08 -10.41 16.30
C LYS A 44 -1.76 -9.60 16.40
N ASN A 45 -1.33 -8.82 15.40
CA ASN A 45 0.04 -8.26 15.34
C ASN A 45 0.22 -6.99 14.48
N ASP A 46 -0.87 -6.37 13.97
CA ASP A 46 -0.83 -5.13 13.16
C ASP A 46 0.19 -5.13 11.99
N ARG A 47 0.61 -6.31 11.49
CA ARG A 47 1.70 -6.44 10.52
C ARG A 47 1.29 -7.31 9.34
N TYR A 48 1.21 -6.68 8.18
CA TYR A 48 1.02 -7.36 6.90
C TYR A 48 2.36 -7.61 6.22
N ILE A 49 2.63 -8.87 5.88
CA ILE A 49 3.87 -9.31 5.24
C ILE A 49 3.53 -9.90 3.87
N VAL A 50 4.10 -9.33 2.82
CA VAL A 50 4.03 -9.85 1.46
C VAL A 50 5.38 -10.49 1.13
N ASN A 51 5.38 -11.68 0.53
CA ASN A 51 6.61 -12.33 0.09
C ASN A 51 7.16 -11.65 -1.16
N GLY A 52 8.49 -11.54 -1.26
CA GLY A 52 9.16 -10.90 -2.38
C GLY A 52 9.32 -9.39 -2.22
N SER A 53 10.09 -8.79 -3.14
CA SER A 53 10.34 -7.35 -3.19
C SER A 53 9.25 -6.67 -4.01
N HIS A 54 8.32 -6.00 -3.33
CA HIS A 54 7.28 -5.21 -3.98
C HIS A 54 7.55 -3.72 -3.84
N GLU A 55 7.60 -3.02 -4.98
CA GLU A 55 7.49 -1.57 -5.00
C GLU A 55 6.05 -1.17 -4.69
N ILE A 56 5.88 -0.16 -3.82
CA ILE A 56 4.54 0.32 -3.45
C ILE A 56 4.01 1.18 -4.60
N CYS A 57 3.44 0.54 -5.61
CA CYS A 57 2.56 1.25 -6.53
C CYS A 57 1.19 1.35 -5.85
N ILE A 58 0.71 2.58 -5.60
CA ILE A 58 -0.67 2.84 -5.16
C ILE A 58 -1.60 2.59 -6.36
N SER A 59 -1.57 1.42 -6.95
CA SER A 59 -2.46 1.00 -8.02
C SER A 59 -3.59 0.19 -7.40
N ILE A 60 -4.66 0.88 -7.00
CA ILE A 60 -5.97 0.25 -6.94
C ILE A 60 -6.38 -0.03 -8.40
N GLN A 61 -5.85 -1.10 -8.97
CA GLN A 61 -6.41 -1.70 -10.16
C GLN A 61 -7.63 -2.47 -9.66
N ARG A 62 -8.82 -1.88 -9.82
CA ARG A 62 -10.06 -2.66 -9.78
C ARG A 62 -9.88 -3.81 -10.76
N SER A 63 -9.90 -5.05 -10.25
CA SER A 63 -10.14 -6.23 -11.08
C SER A 63 -11.44 -5.96 -11.83
N LYS A 64 -11.31 -5.70 -13.15
CA LYS A 64 -12.42 -5.95 -14.06
C LYS A 64 -12.61 -7.46 -14.06
N GLN A 65 -13.83 -7.90 -13.76
CA GLN A 65 -14.34 -9.17 -14.26
C GLN A 65 -14.24 -9.20 -15.79
#